data_AF-A0A8T4TQ85-F1
#
_entry.id   AF-A0A8T4TQ85-F1
#
_cell.length_a   1.000
_cell.length_b   1.000
_cell.length_c   1.000
_cell.angle_alpha   90.00
_cell.angle_beta   90.00
_cell.angle_gamma   90.00
#
_symmetry.space_group_name_H-M   'P 1'
#
loop_
_entity.id
_entity.type
_entity.pdbx_description
1 polymer ?
#
loop_
_entity_poly.entity_id
_entity_poly.type
_entity_poly.pdbx_seq_one_letter_code
_entity_poly.pdbx_strand_id
1 'polypeptide(L)'
;MNVPARIYATKQILNAMDKGVFEQVTNVACLPGIQRYAMCMPDGHWGYGFPIGGVAAFDTKEGVISPGGIGFDINCGMRLVTTNLTFKDVKPKLIKLVDTLFRTVPAGVGSRGFVKVDKKQFIEIMESGVKWCVDNNYGWKDDLKKCEGHGVIDWADHSQVSEKAISRGLNQLGT
;
A
#
# COMPACT_ATOMS: atom_id res chain seq x y z
N MET A 1 -24.06 12.22 -11.60
CA MET A 1 -23.06 11.13 -11.73
C MET A 1 -22.82 10.88 -13.20
N ASN A 2 -21.57 10.65 -13.61
CA ASN A 2 -21.21 10.27 -14.99
C ASN A 2 -21.41 8.76 -15.21
N VAL A 3 -21.28 7.96 -14.15
CA VAL A 3 -21.51 6.50 -14.13
C VAL A 3 -22.31 6.11 -12.88
N PRO A 4 -22.94 4.92 -12.82
CA PRO A 4 -23.52 4.41 -11.58
C PRO A 4 -22.45 3.95 -10.57
N ALA A 5 -22.83 3.87 -9.29
CA ALA A 5 -22.03 3.21 -8.26
C ALA A 5 -22.32 1.70 -8.24
N ARG A 6 -21.31 0.89 -7.92
CA ARG A 6 -21.42 -0.58 -7.76
C ARG A 6 -20.82 -1.02 -6.44
N ILE A 7 -21.66 -1.50 -5.53
CA ILE A 7 -21.26 -1.96 -4.21
C ILE A 7 -21.33 -3.48 -4.18
N TYR A 8 -20.23 -4.13 -3.76
CA TYR A 8 -20.18 -5.56 -3.53
C TYR A 8 -20.36 -5.81 -2.03
N ALA A 9 -21.50 -6.37 -1.63
CA ALA A 9 -21.77 -6.65 -0.23
C ALA A 9 -22.86 -7.72 -0.08
N THR A 10 -22.80 -8.49 1.01
CA THR A 10 -23.99 -9.20 1.50
C THR A 10 -24.97 -8.19 2.09
N LYS A 11 -26.24 -8.58 2.29
CA LYS A 11 -27.23 -7.70 2.91
C LYS A 11 -26.81 -7.23 4.31
N GLN A 12 -26.15 -8.10 5.08
CA GLN A 12 -25.66 -7.76 6.41
C GLN A 12 -24.57 -6.68 6.35
N ILE A 13 -23.60 -6.83 5.46
CA ILE A 13 -22.52 -5.85 5.25
C ILE A 13 -23.11 -4.52 4.78
N LEU A 14 -23.98 -4.56 3.76
CA LEU A 14 -24.59 -3.36 3.20
C LEU A 14 -25.35 -2.55 4.26
N ASN A 15 -26.08 -3.22 5.15
CA ASN A 15 -26.82 -2.59 6.24
C ASN A 15 -25.92 -2.03 7.34
N ALA A 16 -24.68 -2.52 7.47
CA ALA A 16 -23.72 -2.08 8.46
C ALA A 16 -22.81 -0.95 7.93
N MET A 17 -22.79 -0.69 6.63
CA MET A 17 -21.99 0.38 6.03
C MET A 17 -22.49 1.75 6.46
N ASP A 18 -21.56 2.63 6.82
CA ASP A 18 -21.85 4.02 7.13
C ASP A 18 -22.42 4.78 5.93
N LYS A 19 -23.32 5.74 6.18
CA LYS A 19 -23.89 6.62 5.15
C LYS A 19 -22.81 7.30 4.29
N GLY A 20 -21.69 7.65 4.92
CA GLY A 20 -20.54 8.29 4.26
C GLY A 20 -19.95 7.46 3.11
N VAL A 21 -20.03 6.12 3.15
CA VAL A 21 -19.57 5.25 2.06
C VAL A 21 -20.38 5.51 0.80
N PHE A 22 -21.71 5.58 0.93
CA PHE A 22 -22.63 5.80 -0.17
C PHE A 22 -22.46 7.21 -0.77
N GLU A 23 -22.23 8.21 0.08
CA GLU A 23 -21.96 9.58 -0.36
C GLU A 23 -20.64 9.65 -1.13
N GLN A 24 -19.56 9.05 -0.60
CA GLN A 24 -18.25 9.08 -1.24
C GLN A 24 -18.23 8.32 -2.57
N VAL A 25 -18.77 7.10 -2.64
CA VAL A 25 -18.82 6.36 -3.92
C VAL A 25 -19.68 7.08 -4.96
N THR A 26 -20.74 7.77 -4.52
CA THR A 26 -21.57 8.62 -5.40
C THR A 26 -20.80 9.83 -5.92
N ASN A 27 -20.01 10.48 -5.07
CA ASN A 27 -19.16 11.60 -5.46
C ASN A 27 -18.08 11.18 -6.46
N VAL A 28 -17.43 10.04 -6.22
CA VAL A 28 -16.44 9.45 -7.14
C VAL A 28 -17.07 9.21 -8.51
N ALA A 29 -18.32 8.74 -8.55
CA ALA A 29 -19.05 8.51 -9.78
C ALA A 29 -19.34 9.78 -10.61
N CYS A 30 -19.12 10.97 -10.04
CA CYS A 30 -19.25 12.26 -10.73
C CYS A 30 -17.93 12.78 -11.31
N LEU A 31 -16.80 12.10 -11.10
CA LEU A 31 -15.50 12.57 -11.56
C LEU A 31 -15.34 12.43 -13.09
N PRO A 32 -14.69 13.39 -13.79
CA PRO A 32 -14.51 13.35 -15.24
C PRO A 32 -13.73 12.12 -15.70
N GLY A 33 -14.11 11.56 -16.86
CA GLY A 33 -13.43 10.43 -17.49
C GLY A 33 -13.53 9.09 -16.74
N ILE A 34 -14.34 8.99 -15.66
CA ILE A 34 -14.56 7.72 -14.95
C ILE A 34 -15.23 6.67 -15.86
N GLN A 35 -14.76 5.44 -15.78
CA GLN A 35 -15.17 4.34 -16.65
C GLN A 35 -16.10 3.38 -15.94
N ARG A 36 -17.25 3.08 -16.58
CA ARG A 36 -18.24 2.05 -16.22
C ARG A 36 -18.94 2.25 -14.86
N TYR A 37 -18.21 2.19 -13.74
CA TYR A 37 -18.75 2.26 -12.38
C TYR A 37 -17.74 2.87 -11.41
N ALA A 38 -18.23 3.60 -10.41
CA ALA A 38 -17.49 3.79 -9.15
C ALA A 38 -17.76 2.58 -8.25
N MET A 39 -16.72 1.82 -7.92
CA MET A 39 -16.87 0.55 -7.19
C MET A 39 -16.53 0.71 -5.70
N CYS A 40 -17.22 -0.05 -4.86
CA CYS A 40 -16.92 -0.17 -3.42
C CYS A 40 -16.92 -1.66 -3.04
N MET A 41 -15.83 -2.10 -2.40
CA MET A 41 -15.62 -3.47 -1.95
C MET A 41 -16.36 -3.77 -0.64
N PRO A 42 -16.50 -5.05 -0.25
CA PRO A 42 -17.28 -5.44 0.93
C PRO A 42 -16.76 -4.89 2.26
N ASP A 43 -15.48 -4.53 2.34
CA ASP A 43 -14.83 -3.90 3.48
C ASP A 43 -14.89 -2.36 3.41
N GLY A 44 -15.71 -1.83 2.50
CA GLY A 44 -15.85 -0.40 2.25
C GLY A 44 -16.28 0.40 3.48
N HIS A 45 -15.52 1.44 3.82
CA HIS A 45 -15.82 2.34 4.94
C HIS A 45 -15.36 3.78 4.64
N TRP A 46 -15.73 4.71 5.51
CA TRP A 46 -15.49 6.13 5.31
C TRP A 46 -13.98 6.44 5.17
N GLY A 47 -13.63 7.11 4.07
CA GLY A 47 -12.25 7.50 3.77
C GLY A 47 -12.09 9.00 3.54
N TYR A 48 -11.03 9.40 2.84
CA TYR A 48 -10.76 10.80 2.50
C TYR A 48 -11.11 11.07 1.03
N GLY A 49 -12.33 11.56 0.79
CA GLY A 49 -12.88 11.81 -0.55
C GLY A 49 -13.41 10.55 -1.24
N PHE A 50 -12.59 9.50 -1.34
CA PHE A 50 -13.00 8.16 -1.75
C PHE A 50 -13.28 7.30 -0.51
N PRO A 51 -14.18 6.30 -0.59
CA PRO A 51 -14.26 5.30 0.47
C PRO A 51 -12.99 4.45 0.47
N ILE A 52 -12.51 4.06 1.65
CA ILE A 52 -11.53 2.96 1.73
C ILE A 52 -12.23 1.70 1.19
N GLY A 53 -11.51 0.86 0.43
CA GLY A 53 -12.12 -0.23 -0.35
C GLY A 53 -12.79 0.26 -1.65
N GLY A 54 -12.61 1.53 -2.04
CA GLY A 54 -13.07 2.06 -3.31
C GLY A 54 -12.17 1.67 -4.49
N VAL A 55 -12.77 1.48 -5.67
CA VAL A 55 -12.05 1.33 -6.94
C VAL A 55 -12.72 2.19 -8.01
N ALA A 56 -11.92 2.98 -8.72
CA ALA A 56 -12.38 3.75 -9.88
C ALA A 56 -11.29 3.75 -10.95
N ALA A 57 -11.69 3.46 -12.19
CA ALA A 57 -10.84 3.56 -13.35
C ALA A 57 -11.19 4.83 -14.13
N PHE A 58 -10.18 5.56 -14.57
CA PHE A 58 -10.32 6.80 -15.32
C PHE A 58 -9.64 6.67 -16.67
N ASP A 59 -10.19 7.33 -17.69
CA ASP A 59 -9.52 7.47 -18.98
C ASP A 59 -8.19 8.22 -18.81
N THR A 60 -7.12 7.76 -19.46
CA THR A 60 -5.78 8.35 -19.28
C THR A 60 -5.59 9.69 -19.96
N LYS A 61 -6.49 10.09 -20.88
CA LYS A 61 -6.43 11.35 -21.62
C LYS A 61 -7.41 12.38 -21.05
N GLU A 62 -8.64 11.96 -20.78
CA GLU A 62 -9.75 12.84 -20.39
C GLU A 62 -10.13 12.72 -18.90
N GLY A 63 -9.47 11.81 -18.18
CA GLY A 63 -9.76 11.53 -16.77
C GLY A 63 -8.93 12.35 -15.78
N VAL A 64 -9.06 11.99 -14.51
CA VAL A 64 -8.39 12.65 -13.39
C VAL A 64 -7.56 11.66 -12.59
N ILE A 65 -6.53 12.17 -11.91
CA ILE A 65 -5.87 11.50 -10.81
C ILE A 65 -6.22 12.21 -9.51
N SER A 66 -6.60 11.46 -8.48
CA SER A 66 -6.94 12.01 -7.16
C SER A 66 -6.13 11.28 -6.10
N PRO A 67 -5.23 11.97 -5.36
CA PRO A 67 -4.50 11.37 -4.25
C PRO A 67 -5.41 10.73 -3.18
N GLY A 68 -6.61 11.29 -2.95
CA GLY A 68 -7.59 10.72 -2.03
C GLY A 68 -8.15 9.36 -2.47
N GLY A 69 -8.10 9.05 -3.77
CA GLY A 69 -8.46 7.73 -4.31
C GLY A 69 -7.34 6.69 -4.26
N ILE A 70 -6.11 7.11 -3.93
CA ILE A 70 -4.95 6.23 -3.73
C ILE A 70 -4.74 5.99 -2.24
N GLY A 71 -4.85 7.05 -1.42
CA GLY A 71 -4.64 7.01 0.02
C GLY A 71 -3.35 7.71 0.46
N PHE A 72 -3.27 8.05 1.74
CA PHE A 72 -2.11 8.73 2.33
C PHE A 72 -0.89 7.81 2.45
N ASP A 73 -1.12 6.55 2.81
CA ASP A 73 -0.07 5.53 2.94
C ASP A 73 0.09 4.80 1.59
N ILE A 74 0.80 5.47 0.68
CA ILE A 74 0.98 5.01 -0.69
C ILE A 74 1.73 3.67 -0.68
N ASN A 75 1.18 2.68 -1.38
CA ASN A 75 1.69 1.31 -1.42
C ASN A 75 1.67 0.58 -0.07
N CYS A 76 0.78 0.97 0.86
CA CYS A 76 0.42 0.10 1.98
C CYS A 76 -0.02 -1.26 1.41
N GLY A 77 0.59 -2.34 1.90
CA GLY A 77 0.47 -3.62 1.23
C GLY A 77 0.91 -4.80 2.09
N MET A 78 0.79 -5.99 1.51
CA MET A 78 1.06 -7.25 2.18
C MET A 78 2.12 -8.03 1.42
N ARG A 79 3.06 -8.63 2.15
CA ARG A 79 3.98 -9.64 1.61
C ARG A 79 3.81 -10.94 2.38
N LEU A 80 3.66 -12.04 1.64
CA LEU A 80 3.61 -13.39 2.20
C LEU A 80 4.95 -14.10 1.94
N VAL A 81 5.59 -14.58 3.01
CA VAL A 81 6.79 -15.42 2.93
C VAL A 81 6.42 -16.84 3.34
N THR A 82 6.69 -17.80 2.47
CA THR A 82 6.43 -19.22 2.73
C THR A 82 7.67 -19.91 3.29
N THR A 83 7.46 -20.92 4.13
CA THR A 83 8.51 -21.82 4.60
C THR A 83 8.06 -23.27 4.42
N ASN A 84 9.00 -24.21 4.51
CA ASN A 84 8.67 -25.63 4.53
C ASN A 84 8.28 -26.13 5.93
N LEU A 85 8.17 -25.24 6.93
CA LEU A 85 7.80 -25.60 8.30
C LEU A 85 6.30 -25.83 8.40
N THR A 86 5.93 -26.82 9.20
CA THR A 86 4.53 -27.09 9.54
C THR A 86 4.15 -26.43 10.86
N PHE A 87 2.86 -26.43 11.17
CA PHE A 87 2.37 -25.97 12.49
C PHE A 87 3.03 -26.72 13.65
N LYS A 88 3.32 -28.02 13.49
CA LYS A 88 3.97 -28.83 14.54
C LYS A 88 5.40 -28.39 14.82
N ASP A 89 6.11 -27.89 13.81
CA ASP A 89 7.48 -27.40 13.94
C ASP A 89 7.53 -26.03 14.62
N VAL A 90 6.55 -25.17 14.32
CA VAL A 90 6.51 -23.78 14.79
C VAL A 90 5.88 -23.65 16.17
N LYS A 91 4.76 -24.35 16.43
CA LYS A 91 3.97 -24.20 17.68
C LYS A 91 4.83 -24.28 18.96
N PRO A 92 5.77 -25.23 19.12
CA PRO A 92 6.59 -25.31 20.33
C PRO A 92 7.54 -24.13 20.54
N LYS A 93 7.87 -23.38 19.47
CA LYS A 93 8.82 -22.26 19.49
C LYS A 93 8.14 -20.91 19.24
N LEU A 94 6.80 -20.87 19.21
CA LEU A 94 6.03 -19.71 18.74
C LEU A 94 6.38 -18.43 19.51
N ILE A 95 6.44 -18.50 20.84
CA ILE A 95 6.77 -17.34 21.69
C ILE A 95 8.17 -16.81 21.33
N LYS A 96 9.17 -17.69 21.34
CA LYS A 96 10.56 -17.31 20.99
C LYS A 96 10.66 -16.73 19.57
N LEU A 97 9.91 -17.28 18.61
CA LEU A 97 9.89 -16.79 17.23
C LEU A 97 9.31 -15.39 17.17
N VAL A 98 8.12 -15.17 17.75
CA VAL A 98 7.45 -13.86 17.76
C VAL A 98 8.30 -12.82 18.49
N ASP A 99 8.86 -13.15 19.65
CA ASP A 99 9.74 -12.25 20.41
C ASP A 99 11.00 -11.87 19.61
N THR A 100 11.56 -12.85 18.88
CA THR A 100 12.72 -12.61 18.02
C THR A 100 12.35 -11.69 16.86
N LEU A 101 11.22 -11.94 16.19
CA LEU A 101 10.74 -11.09 15.10
C LEU A 101 10.48 -9.65 15.59
N PHE A 102 9.80 -9.50 16.72
CA PHE A 102 9.50 -8.18 17.29
C PHE A 102 10.77 -7.40 17.67
N ARG A 103 11.80 -8.09 18.18
CA ARG A 103 13.10 -7.45 18.47
C ARG A 103 13.88 -7.11 17.20
N THR A 104 13.75 -7.92 16.14
CA THR A 104 14.52 -7.76 14.90
C THR A 104 13.88 -6.79 13.91
N VAL A 105 12.55 -6.64 13.93
CA VAL A 105 11.78 -5.76 13.04
C VAL A 105 11.18 -4.60 13.87
N PRO A 106 11.78 -3.39 13.82
CA PRO A 106 11.44 -2.28 14.71
C PRO A 106 10.06 -1.67 14.48
N ALA A 107 9.02 -2.17 15.15
CA ALA A 107 7.67 -1.62 15.05
C ALA A 107 7.40 -0.42 15.99
N GLY A 108 6.48 0.47 15.58
CA GLY A 108 5.89 1.52 16.44
C GLY A 108 6.17 2.97 15.99
N VAL A 109 5.31 3.90 16.44
CA VAL A 109 5.41 5.33 16.07
C VAL A 109 6.72 5.92 16.57
N GLY A 110 7.52 6.48 15.65
CA GLY A 110 8.82 7.08 15.97
C GLY A 110 9.97 6.09 16.11
N SER A 111 9.71 4.80 15.86
CA SER A 111 10.78 3.80 15.69
C SER A 111 11.73 4.21 14.56
N ARG A 112 13.00 3.86 14.70
CA ARG A 112 14.01 4.08 13.67
C ARG A 112 14.33 2.76 12.99
N GLY A 113 14.38 2.80 11.67
CA GLY A 113 14.70 1.63 10.86
C GLY A 113 16.10 1.07 11.15
N PHE A 114 16.25 -0.25 11.02
CA PHE A 114 17.55 -0.90 11.16
C PHE A 114 18.45 -0.69 9.93
N VAL A 115 17.85 -0.37 8.77
CA VAL A 115 18.58 -0.05 7.55
C VAL A 115 19.12 1.38 7.65
N LYS A 116 20.45 1.52 7.65
CA LYS A 116 21.11 2.83 7.70
C LYS A 116 21.49 3.25 6.30
N VAL A 117 20.84 4.30 5.81
CA VAL A 117 21.11 4.90 4.50
C VAL A 117 21.31 6.40 4.63
N ASP A 118 22.16 6.95 3.77
CA ASP A 118 22.21 8.40 3.59
C ASP A 118 21.10 8.88 2.64
N LYS A 119 20.99 10.19 2.45
CA LYS A 119 19.98 10.79 1.58
C LYS A 119 20.12 10.33 0.12
N LYS A 120 21.35 10.10 -0.36
CA LYS A 120 21.60 9.69 -1.74
C LYS A 120 21.10 8.26 -1.97
N GLN A 121 21.45 7.35 -1.07
CA GLN A 121 20.97 5.96 -1.10
C GLN A 121 19.44 5.90 -0.96
N PHE A 122 18.84 6.74 -0.11
CA PHE A 122 17.39 6.82 0.00
C PHE A 122 16.72 7.27 -1.31
N ILE A 123 17.34 8.19 -2.05
CA ILE A 123 16.90 8.56 -3.41
C ILE A 123 16.98 7.36 -4.35
N GLU A 124 18.11 6.65 -4.36
CA GLU A 124 18.28 5.44 -5.17
C GLU A 124 17.21 4.37 -4.85
N ILE A 125 16.83 4.23 -3.57
CA ILE A 125 15.76 3.33 -3.12
C ILE A 125 14.40 3.74 -3.69
N MET A 126 14.07 5.04 -3.69
CA MET A 126 12.79 5.53 -4.21
C MET A 126 12.61 5.18 -5.69
N GLU A 127 13.69 5.19 -6.47
CA GLU A 127 13.65 4.92 -7.92
C GLU A 127 13.88 3.43 -8.26
N SER A 128 14.63 2.69 -7.44
CA SER A 128 14.98 1.30 -7.70
C SER A 128 14.10 0.28 -6.95
N GLY A 129 13.40 0.71 -5.90
CA GLY A 129 12.53 -0.14 -5.09
C GLY A 129 13.23 -1.40 -4.55
N VAL A 130 12.58 -2.56 -4.69
CA VAL A 130 13.08 -3.86 -4.20
C VAL A 130 14.40 -4.26 -4.85
N LYS A 131 14.72 -3.76 -6.04
CA LYS A 131 16.02 -4.02 -6.68
C LYS A 131 17.17 -3.53 -5.82
N TRP A 132 17.05 -2.33 -5.23
CA TRP A 132 18.07 -1.82 -4.31
C TRP A 132 18.25 -2.74 -3.11
N CYS A 133 17.16 -3.26 -2.55
CA CYS A 133 17.21 -4.20 -1.43
C CYS A 133 18.03 -5.45 -1.82
N VAL A 134 17.75 -6.07 -2.96
CA VAL A 134 18.48 -7.26 -3.43
C VAL A 134 19.96 -6.96 -3.68
N ASP A 135 20.27 -5.84 -4.34
CA ASP A 135 21.65 -5.43 -4.62
C ASP A 135 22.46 -5.13 -3.34
N ASN A 136 21.77 -4.82 -2.23
CA ASN A 136 22.35 -4.54 -0.92
C ASN A 136 22.15 -5.68 0.09
N ASN A 137 21.95 -6.93 -0.36
CA ASN A 137 21.81 -8.15 0.46
C ASN A 137 20.56 -8.20 1.38
N TYR A 138 19.50 -7.46 1.05
CA TYR A 138 18.19 -7.51 1.71
C TYR A 138 17.17 -8.33 0.89
N GLY A 139 17.52 -9.57 0.56
CA GLY A 139 16.65 -10.50 -0.17
C GLY A 139 17.40 -11.31 -1.21
N TRP A 140 16.66 -11.97 -2.09
CA TRP A 140 17.19 -12.79 -3.18
C TRP A 140 16.73 -12.27 -4.54
N LYS A 141 17.47 -12.60 -5.60
CA LYS A 141 17.12 -12.21 -6.98
C LYS A 141 15.71 -12.64 -7.38
N ASP A 142 15.24 -13.78 -6.88
CA ASP A 142 13.91 -14.29 -7.18
C ASP A 142 12.77 -13.50 -6.49
N ASP A 143 13.08 -12.69 -5.48
CA ASP A 143 12.06 -11.88 -4.80
C ASP A 143 11.47 -10.81 -5.73
N LEU A 144 12.26 -10.30 -6.69
CA LEU A 144 11.77 -9.36 -7.71
C LEU A 144 10.59 -9.94 -8.48
N LYS A 145 10.67 -11.20 -8.90
CA LYS A 145 9.58 -11.86 -9.66
C LYS A 145 8.34 -12.15 -8.82
N LYS A 146 8.47 -12.09 -7.49
CA LYS A 146 7.38 -12.36 -6.52
C LYS A 146 6.77 -11.09 -5.96
N CYS A 147 7.14 -9.94 -6.51
CA CYS A 147 6.55 -8.64 -6.18
C CYS A 147 5.68 -8.16 -7.34
N GLU A 148 4.54 -7.56 -7.03
CA GLU A 148 3.78 -6.78 -8.00
C GLU A 148 4.70 -5.70 -8.63
N GLY A 149 4.59 -5.50 -9.94
CA GLY A 149 5.46 -4.56 -10.68
C GLY A 149 6.95 -4.90 -10.59
N HIS A 150 7.32 -6.13 -10.23
CA HIS A 150 8.69 -6.50 -9.89
C HIS A 150 9.30 -5.70 -8.72
N GLY A 151 8.45 -5.07 -7.90
CA GLY A 151 8.86 -4.26 -6.77
C GLY A 151 9.50 -2.92 -7.16
N VAL A 152 9.24 -2.43 -8.37
CA VAL A 152 9.71 -1.14 -8.87
C VAL A 152 8.64 -0.49 -9.75
N ILE A 153 8.53 0.83 -9.68
CA ILE A 153 7.74 1.63 -10.62
C ILE A 153 8.73 2.35 -11.53
N ASP A 154 8.72 2.02 -12.82
CA ASP A 154 9.73 2.44 -13.79
C ASP A 154 9.73 3.95 -14.09
N TRP A 155 8.61 4.63 -13.86
CA TRP A 155 8.47 6.08 -14.01
C TRP A 155 8.67 6.86 -12.70
N ALA A 156 9.12 6.22 -11.62
CA ALA A 156 9.39 6.90 -10.36
C ALA A 156 10.46 8.01 -10.55
N ASP A 157 10.15 9.21 -10.07
CA ASP A 157 11.02 10.38 -10.16
C ASP A 157 11.09 11.05 -8.78
N HIS A 158 12.25 10.96 -8.12
CA HIS A 158 12.43 11.55 -6.79
C HIS A 158 12.30 13.08 -6.77
N SER A 159 12.50 13.76 -7.91
CA SER A 159 12.42 15.22 -7.98
C SER A 159 11.00 15.75 -7.72
N GLN A 160 9.99 14.89 -7.88
CA GLN A 160 8.60 15.19 -7.52
C GLN A 160 8.31 15.00 -6.01
N VAL A 161 9.27 14.49 -5.23
CA VAL A 161 9.11 14.22 -3.80
C VAL A 161 9.66 15.37 -2.98
N SER A 162 8.81 15.98 -2.14
CA SER A 162 9.24 17.10 -1.29
C SER A 162 10.34 16.70 -0.29
N GLU A 163 11.23 17.65 0.02
CA GLU A 163 12.26 17.51 1.05
C GLU A 163 11.69 17.08 2.42
N LYS A 164 10.48 17.54 2.74
CA LYS A 164 9.77 17.16 3.98
C LYS A 164 9.43 15.68 3.99
N ALA A 165 8.96 15.12 2.87
CA ALA A 165 8.65 13.70 2.75
C ALA A 165 9.92 12.84 2.80
N ILE A 166 10.97 13.24 2.10
CA ILE A 166 12.29 12.59 2.14
C ILE A 166 12.83 12.57 3.57
N SER A 167 12.84 13.72 4.25
CA SER A 167 13.33 13.84 5.62
C SER A 167 12.54 12.99 6.61
N ARG A 168 11.23 12.86 6.39
CA ARG A 168 10.35 12.00 7.20
C ARG A 168 10.68 10.51 7.00
N GLY A 169 10.80 10.07 5.74
CA GLY A 169 11.01 8.66 5.39
C GLY A 169 12.43 8.14 5.65
N LEU A 170 13.45 9.01 5.56
CA LEU A 170 14.87 8.63 5.63
C LEU A 170 15.22 7.79 6.86
N ASN A 171 14.64 8.11 8.02
CA ASN A 171 14.92 7.41 9.29
C ASN A 171 13.97 6.24 9.58
N GLN A 172 13.03 5.95 8.67
CA GLN A 172 11.96 4.97 8.86
C GLN A 172 12.15 3.71 7.98
N LEU A 173 13.15 3.66 7.11
CA LEU A 173 13.36 2.50 6.24
C LEU A 173 13.75 1.25 7.04
N GLY A 174 12.94 0.19 6.91
CA GLY A 174 13.16 -1.06 7.65
C GLY A 174 12.66 -0.97 9.10
N THR A 175 11.55 -0.29 9.34
CA THR A 175 10.73 -0.43 10.56
C THR A 175 9.61 -1.43 10.33
#